data_AF-A0A699ZIH3-F1
#
_entry.id   AF-A0A699ZIH3-F1
#
_cell.length_a   1.000
_cell.length_b   1.000
_cell.length_c   1.000
_cell.angle_alpha   90.00
_cell.angle_beta   90.00
_cell.angle_gamma   90.00
#
_symmetry.space_group_name_H-M   'P 1'
#
loop_
_entity.id
_entity.type
_entity.pdbx_description
1 polymer ?
#
loop_
_entity_poly.entity_id
_entity_poly.type
_entity_poly.pdbx_seq_one_letter_code
_entity_poly.pdbx_strand_id
1 'polypeptide(L)'
;MIISELMSACSTAADALGEYEEYITRMFGYDKVLPMNTGVEGGETAIKLARRWGYDVKGVPSGQAKVLFAKGNFWGRTLAAISSSTDPSSYSGFGPFMPGFETIPYNDLAALEAALQKDPNIVAFMGEAGVVVPQDGYMRSAQQLLHKHNALLIADEVQTGLCRTGRMLACDWDGIKPDILVLGKALSGGVYPVSAVLARDEIMLTIGRGQHGSTYGGNPVAARVAQAALQ
;
A
#
# COMPACT_ATOMS: atom_id res chain seq x y z
N MET A 1 -14.80 -11.65 9.85
CA MET A 1 -14.00 -12.76 9.29
C MET A 1 -12.57 -12.27 9.20
N ILE A 2 -11.72 -12.80 10.08
CA ILE A 2 -10.32 -12.41 10.31
C ILE A 2 -9.46 -13.00 9.15
N ILE A 3 -8.44 -12.28 8.70
CA ILE A 3 -7.63 -12.64 7.52
C ILE A 3 -6.74 -13.87 7.75
N SER A 4 -6.66 -14.35 9.00
CA SER A 4 -6.00 -15.59 9.37
C SER A 4 -6.28 -16.78 8.45
N GLU A 5 -7.41 -16.79 7.73
CA GLU A 5 -7.76 -17.84 6.77
C GLU A 5 -7.16 -17.68 5.35
N LEU A 6 -6.69 -16.48 4.98
CA LEU A 6 -6.07 -16.19 3.67
C LEU A 6 -4.57 -16.52 3.63
N MET A 7 -3.87 -16.47 4.77
CA MET A 7 -2.44 -16.76 4.86
C MET A 7 -2.18 -18.26 5.09
N SER A 8 -1.56 -18.92 4.12
CA SER A 8 -1.28 -20.37 4.13
C SER A 8 -0.09 -20.81 5.03
N ALA A 9 0.17 -20.17 6.16
CA ALA A 9 1.32 -20.49 7.00
C ALA A 9 0.93 -21.10 8.36
N CYS A 10 1.51 -22.27 8.66
CA CYS A 10 1.48 -22.96 9.95
C CYS A 10 1.63 -21.98 11.12
N SER A 11 0.56 -21.73 11.87
CA SER A 11 0.71 -21.32 13.26
C SER A 11 -0.33 -22.04 14.12
N THR A 12 0.16 -22.90 15.01
CA THR A 12 -0.59 -23.49 16.11
C THR A 12 -0.77 -22.51 17.27
N ALA A 13 -0.72 -21.20 16.99
CA ALA A 13 -0.87 -20.09 17.94
C ALA A 13 -1.84 -19.05 17.36
N ALA A 14 -3.07 -19.48 17.07
CA ALA A 14 -4.11 -18.71 16.40
C ALA A 14 -4.48 -17.39 17.11
N ASP A 15 -4.12 -17.22 18.38
CA ASP A 15 -4.54 -16.06 19.20
C ASP A 15 -3.76 -14.78 18.88
N ALA A 16 -2.43 -14.84 18.72
CA ALA A 16 -1.61 -13.63 18.60
C ALA A 16 -1.85 -12.84 17.30
N LEU A 17 -2.03 -13.55 16.18
CA LEU A 17 -2.30 -12.91 14.89
C LEU A 17 -3.70 -12.29 14.88
N GLY A 18 -4.73 -13.03 15.31
CA GLY A 18 -6.10 -12.51 15.35
C GLY A 18 -6.24 -11.28 16.26
N GLU A 19 -5.61 -11.29 17.43
CA GLU A 19 -5.58 -10.13 18.34
C GLU A 19 -4.87 -8.92 17.71
N TYR A 20 -3.74 -9.13 17.04
CA TYR A 20 -3.03 -8.07 16.32
C TYR A 20 -3.86 -7.52 15.17
N GLU A 21 -4.48 -8.39 14.37
CA GLU A 21 -5.34 -8.00 13.26
C GLU A 21 -6.52 -7.15 13.75
N GLU A 22 -7.20 -7.55 14.82
CA GLU A 22 -8.27 -6.76 15.43
C GLU A 22 -7.75 -5.42 15.98
N TYR A 23 -6.61 -5.43 16.68
CA TYR A 23 -6.02 -4.22 17.26
C TYR A 23 -5.70 -3.18 16.19
N ILE A 24 -4.97 -3.58 15.15
CA ILE A 24 -4.48 -2.67 14.12
C ILE A 24 -5.61 -2.18 13.22
N THR A 25 -6.57 -3.05 12.86
CA THR A 25 -7.74 -2.66 12.07
C THR A 25 -8.62 -1.68 12.82
N ARG A 26 -8.84 -1.89 14.13
CA ARG A 26 -9.58 -0.93 14.98
C ARG A 26 -8.84 0.40 15.12
N MET A 27 -7.52 0.39 15.30
CA MET A 27 -6.72 1.61 15.45
C MET A 27 -6.78 2.51 14.22
N PHE A 28 -6.63 1.94 13.02
CA PHE A 28 -6.63 2.71 11.75
C PHE A 28 -8.00 2.72 11.05
N GLY A 29 -9.00 2.06 11.63
CA GLY A 29 -10.38 2.02 11.17
C GLY A 29 -10.62 1.23 9.87
N TYR A 30 -9.77 0.29 9.48
CA TYR A 30 -9.94 -0.54 8.27
C TYR A 30 -10.68 -1.84 8.55
N ASP A 31 -11.26 -2.47 7.52
CA ASP A 31 -11.97 -3.74 7.70
C ASP A 31 -11.00 -4.91 7.88
N LYS A 32 -9.84 -4.85 7.21
CA LYS A 32 -8.86 -5.94 7.16
C LYS A 32 -7.43 -5.45 7.03
N VAL A 33 -6.50 -6.30 7.45
CA VAL A 33 -5.05 -6.11 7.33
C VAL A 33 -4.39 -7.38 6.79
N LEU A 34 -3.43 -7.25 5.89
CA LEU A 34 -2.53 -8.32 5.47
C LEU A 34 -1.11 -8.02 5.97
N PRO A 35 -0.63 -8.72 7.01
CA PRO A 35 0.72 -8.52 7.52
C PRO A 35 1.77 -9.16 6.60
N MET A 36 2.84 -8.41 6.33
CA MET A 36 4.02 -8.84 5.59
C MET A 36 5.28 -8.55 6.43
N ASN A 37 6.48 -8.70 5.86
CA ASN A 37 7.73 -8.56 6.62
C ASN A 37 8.41 -7.21 6.36
N THR A 38 8.41 -6.75 5.11
CA THR A 38 9.14 -5.55 4.70
C THR A 38 8.23 -4.51 4.06
N GLY A 39 8.64 -3.24 4.05
CA GLY A 39 7.90 -2.17 3.38
C GLY A 39 7.67 -2.47 1.89
N VAL A 40 8.67 -3.02 1.20
CA VAL A 40 8.53 -3.36 -0.23
C VAL A 40 7.53 -4.49 -0.46
N GLU A 41 7.46 -5.50 0.41
CA GLU A 41 6.38 -6.49 0.33
C GLU A 41 5.00 -5.87 0.58
N GLY A 42 4.93 -4.86 1.45
CA GLY A 42 3.72 -4.06 1.64
C GLY A 42 3.30 -3.34 0.35
N GLY A 43 4.24 -2.68 -0.33
CA GLY A 43 4.00 -2.04 -1.63
C GLY A 43 3.61 -3.04 -2.74
N GLU A 44 4.29 -4.18 -2.84
CA GLU A 44 3.95 -5.26 -3.78
C GLU A 44 2.52 -5.77 -3.55
N THR A 45 2.16 -5.99 -2.28
CA THR A 45 0.81 -6.41 -1.88
C THR A 45 -0.23 -5.36 -2.24
N ALA A 46 0.02 -4.08 -1.97
CA ALA A 46 -0.89 -2.99 -2.31
C ALA A 46 -1.13 -2.91 -3.83
N ILE A 47 -0.08 -3.06 -4.63
CA ILE A 47 -0.17 -3.08 -6.10
C ILE A 47 -0.93 -4.31 -6.59
N LYS A 48 -0.70 -5.49 -6.00
CA LYS A 48 -1.46 -6.71 -6.32
C LYS A 48 -2.94 -6.54 -6.00
N LEU A 49 -3.27 -5.98 -4.85
CA LEU A 49 -4.65 -5.67 -4.44
C LEU A 49 -5.31 -4.68 -5.42
N ALA A 50 -4.63 -3.59 -5.75
CA ALA A 50 -5.13 -2.60 -6.70
C ALA A 50 -5.37 -3.18 -8.10
N ARG A 51 -4.45 -3.99 -8.61
CA ARG A 51 -4.62 -4.67 -9.91
C ARG A 51 -5.75 -5.68 -9.88
N ARG A 52 -5.83 -6.50 -8.82
CA ARG A 52 -6.87 -7.51 -8.65
C ARG A 52 -8.26 -6.87 -8.56
N TRP A 53 -8.41 -5.82 -7.76
CA TRP A 53 -9.60 -4.97 -7.73
C TRP A 53 -9.89 -4.33 -9.10
N GLY A 54 -8.86 -3.88 -9.80
CA GLY A 54 -8.97 -3.36 -11.15
C GLY A 54 -9.62 -4.31 -12.14
N TYR A 55 -9.23 -5.58 -12.10
CA TYR A 55 -9.79 -6.62 -12.98
C TYR A 55 -11.16 -7.10 -12.50
N ASP A 56 -11.29 -7.40 -11.20
CA ASP A 56 -12.47 -8.08 -10.66
C ASP A 56 -13.64 -7.12 -10.38
N VAL A 57 -13.36 -5.86 -10.05
CA VAL A 57 -14.36 -4.86 -9.62
C VAL A 57 -14.49 -3.70 -10.61
N LYS A 58 -13.37 -3.05 -10.96
CA LYS A 58 -13.40 -1.93 -11.94
C LYS A 58 -13.71 -2.40 -13.36
N GLY A 59 -13.39 -3.65 -13.70
CA GLY A 59 -13.63 -4.23 -15.03
C GLY A 59 -12.59 -3.88 -16.08
N VAL A 60 -11.36 -3.57 -15.68
CA VAL A 60 -10.24 -3.34 -16.61
C VAL A 60 -9.93 -4.64 -17.37
N PRO A 61 -9.63 -4.60 -18.68
CA PRO A 61 -9.27 -5.80 -19.42
C PRO A 61 -8.05 -6.51 -18.83
N SER A 62 -8.05 -7.85 -18.86
CA SER A 62 -6.98 -8.67 -18.31
C SER A 62 -5.60 -8.23 -18.83
N GLY A 63 -4.64 -8.08 -17.91
CA GLY A 63 -3.28 -7.65 -18.22
C GLY A 63 -3.10 -6.16 -18.52
N GLN A 64 -4.16 -5.34 -18.49
CA GLN A 64 -4.07 -3.92 -18.86
C GLN A 64 -4.06 -2.94 -17.68
N ALA A 65 -4.28 -3.40 -16.44
CA ALA A 65 -4.27 -2.54 -15.25
C ALA A 65 -2.94 -1.82 -15.05
N LYS A 66 -3.03 -0.50 -14.85
CA LYS A 66 -1.88 0.38 -14.62
C LYS A 66 -1.93 1.03 -13.25
N VAL A 67 -0.77 1.23 -12.65
CA VAL A 67 -0.62 2.00 -11.40
C VAL A 67 0.25 3.22 -11.67
N LEU A 68 -0.26 4.39 -11.30
CA LEU A 68 0.49 5.63 -11.35
C LEU A 68 1.38 5.78 -10.11
N PHE A 69 2.56 6.37 -10.30
CA PHE A 69 3.48 6.73 -9.24
C PHE A 69 3.91 8.19 -9.36
N ALA A 70 4.19 8.82 -8.23
CA ALA A 70 4.83 10.12 -8.24
C ALA A 70 6.29 10.01 -8.73
N LYS A 71 6.77 10.96 -9.53
CA LYS A 71 8.22 11.09 -9.79
C LYS A 71 8.94 11.34 -8.46
N GLY A 72 10.10 10.68 -8.28
CA GLY A 72 10.82 10.68 -7.01
C GLY A 72 10.35 9.63 -6.00
N ASN A 73 9.38 8.78 -6.35
CA ASN A 73 8.91 7.70 -5.46
C ASN A 73 10.06 6.77 -5.01
N PHE A 74 9.89 6.26 -3.78
CA PHE A 74 10.70 5.17 -3.24
C PHE A 74 9.82 4.29 -2.35
N TRP A 75 9.56 3.07 -2.79
CA TRP A 75 8.80 2.07 -2.03
C TRP A 75 9.53 0.73 -1.91
N GLY A 76 10.76 0.63 -2.43
CA GLY A 76 11.57 -0.58 -2.29
C GLY A 76 12.63 -0.79 -3.37
N ARG A 77 13.11 -2.05 -3.46
CA ARG A 77 14.21 -2.47 -4.33
C ARG A 77 13.91 -3.77 -5.12
N THR A 78 12.67 -4.24 -5.13
CA THR A 78 12.26 -5.35 -6.00
C THR A 78 12.24 -4.91 -7.46
N LEU A 79 12.17 -5.87 -8.40
CA LEU A 79 12.01 -5.55 -9.82
C LEU A 79 10.80 -4.64 -10.07
N ALA A 80 9.66 -4.85 -9.40
CA ALA A 80 8.52 -3.97 -9.57
C ALA A 80 8.79 -2.54 -9.03
N ALA A 81 9.41 -2.42 -7.87
CA ALA A 81 9.75 -1.12 -7.28
C ALA A 81 10.67 -0.29 -8.16
N ILE A 82 11.74 -0.90 -8.66
CA ILE A 82 12.68 -0.20 -9.53
C ILE A 82 12.09 0.06 -10.92
N SER A 83 11.07 -0.69 -11.35
CA SER A 83 10.36 -0.45 -12.62
C SER A 83 9.49 0.81 -12.61
N SER A 84 9.08 1.28 -11.42
CA SER A 84 8.38 2.56 -11.25
C SER A 84 9.30 3.71 -10.84
N SER A 85 10.60 3.44 -10.64
CA SER A 85 11.55 4.44 -10.14
C SER A 85 11.96 5.44 -11.23
N THR A 86 12.20 6.69 -10.83
CA THR A 86 12.81 7.71 -11.69
C THR A 86 14.25 8.04 -11.31
N ASP A 87 14.83 7.30 -10.36
CA ASP A 87 16.22 7.45 -9.92
C ASP A 87 17.11 6.43 -10.65
N PRO A 88 18.02 6.87 -11.53
CA PRO A 88 18.89 5.97 -12.29
C PRO A 88 19.73 5.04 -11.40
N SER A 89 20.14 5.49 -10.21
CA SER A 89 20.92 4.66 -9.28
C SER A 89 20.12 3.48 -8.74
N SER A 90 18.78 3.56 -8.84
CA SER A 90 17.87 2.54 -8.36
C SER A 90 17.54 1.46 -9.39
N TYR A 91 17.61 1.73 -10.71
CA TYR A 91 17.18 0.78 -11.75
C TYR A 91 18.24 0.44 -12.82
N SER A 92 19.34 1.20 -12.93
CA SER A 92 20.33 0.99 -14.01
C SER A 92 20.96 -0.42 -13.95
N GLY A 93 20.91 -1.14 -15.08
CA GLY A 93 21.49 -2.47 -15.21
C GLY A 93 20.61 -3.63 -14.74
N PHE A 94 19.37 -3.37 -14.29
CA PHE A 94 18.45 -4.41 -13.77
C PHE A 94 17.30 -4.78 -14.71
N GLY A 95 17.30 -4.31 -15.96
CA GLY A 95 16.24 -4.59 -16.93
C GLY A 95 16.18 -6.06 -17.37
N PRO A 96 15.05 -6.53 -17.96
CA PRO A 96 13.87 -5.73 -18.35
C PRO A 96 12.93 -5.41 -17.18
N PHE A 97 12.17 -4.32 -17.33
CA PHE A 97 11.29 -3.78 -16.28
C PHE A 97 9.84 -4.27 -16.41
N MET A 98 9.14 -4.29 -15.27
CA MET A 98 7.73 -4.64 -15.17
C MET A 98 6.85 -3.61 -15.89
N PRO A 99 5.96 -4.03 -16.81
CA PRO A 99 5.03 -3.12 -17.46
C PRO A 99 3.86 -2.73 -16.53
N GLY A 100 3.05 -1.77 -16.98
CA GLY A 100 1.86 -1.32 -16.28
C GLY A 100 2.13 -0.38 -15.11
N PHE A 101 3.28 0.30 -15.13
CA PHE A 101 3.61 1.41 -14.22
C PHE A 101 3.89 2.66 -15.04
N GLU A 102 3.31 3.78 -14.62
CA GLU A 102 3.53 5.09 -15.24
C GLU A 102 3.83 6.12 -14.14
N THR A 103 4.51 7.20 -14.50
CA THR A 103 4.89 8.25 -13.53
C THR A 103 4.35 9.62 -13.93
N ILE A 104 3.92 10.38 -12.93
CA ILE A 104 3.49 11.78 -13.06
C ILE A 104 4.29 12.66 -12.09
N PRO A 105 4.49 13.96 -12.38
CA PRO A 105 5.07 14.88 -11.40
C PRO A 105 4.33 14.80 -10.06
N TYR A 106 5.10 14.84 -8.96
CA TYR A 106 4.51 14.90 -7.62
C TYR A 106 3.88 16.28 -7.37
N ASN A 107 2.85 16.33 -6.51
CA ASN A 107 2.17 17.58 -6.15
C ASN A 107 1.57 18.33 -7.36
N ASP A 108 1.11 17.58 -8.37
CA ASP A 108 0.52 18.11 -9.61
C ASP A 108 -0.82 17.41 -9.89
N LEU A 109 -1.92 18.06 -9.48
CA LEU A 109 -3.27 17.54 -9.68
C LEU A 109 -3.71 17.57 -11.15
N ALA A 110 -3.20 18.52 -11.94
CA ALA A 110 -3.53 18.62 -13.35
C ALA A 110 -2.91 17.45 -14.12
N ALA A 111 -1.67 17.07 -13.81
CA ALA A 111 -1.02 15.89 -14.38
C ALA A 111 -1.75 14.59 -13.97
N LEU A 112 -2.19 14.49 -12.71
CA LEU A 112 -2.98 13.35 -12.25
C LEU A 112 -4.31 13.25 -13.00
N GLU A 113 -5.06 14.35 -13.11
CA GLU A 113 -6.35 14.37 -13.82
C GLU A 113 -6.16 14.04 -15.31
N ALA A 114 -5.15 14.62 -15.96
CA ALA A 114 -4.87 14.34 -17.37
C ALA A 114 -4.53 12.86 -17.62
N ALA A 115 -3.75 12.23 -16.73
CA ALA A 115 -3.44 10.80 -16.82
C ALA A 115 -4.71 9.95 -16.68
N LEU A 116 -5.53 10.23 -15.66
CA LEU A 116 -6.78 9.52 -15.38
C LEU A 116 -7.86 9.71 -16.46
N GLN A 117 -7.89 10.87 -17.12
CA GLN A 117 -8.78 11.12 -18.27
C GLN A 117 -8.32 10.39 -19.52
N LYS A 118 -7.00 10.29 -19.73
CA LYS A 118 -6.41 9.66 -20.90
C LYS A 118 -6.55 8.14 -20.88
N ASP A 119 -6.42 7.52 -19.71
CA ASP A 119 -6.37 6.07 -19.58
C ASP A 119 -7.33 5.53 -18.50
N PRO A 120 -8.47 4.92 -18.89
CA PRO A 120 -9.40 4.32 -17.94
C PRO A 120 -8.84 3.07 -17.23
N ASN A 121 -7.73 2.50 -17.72
CA ASN A 121 -7.10 1.31 -17.13
C ASN A 121 -6.19 1.64 -15.95
N ILE A 122 -6.03 2.91 -15.58
CA ILE A 122 -5.37 3.29 -14.33
C ILE A 122 -6.26 2.88 -13.15
N VAL A 123 -5.77 1.96 -12.34
CA VAL A 123 -6.53 1.38 -11.21
C VAL A 123 -6.16 2.02 -9.88
N ALA A 124 -4.97 2.61 -9.78
CA ALA A 124 -4.49 3.22 -8.54
C ALA A 124 -3.39 4.27 -8.77
N PHE A 125 -3.18 5.10 -7.76
CA PHE A 125 -2.04 6.00 -7.63
C PHE A 125 -1.36 5.80 -6.27
N MET A 126 -0.05 5.60 -6.27
CA MET A 126 0.79 5.63 -5.07
C MET A 126 1.41 7.02 -4.93
N GLY A 127 0.82 7.82 -4.05
CA GLY A 127 1.00 9.27 -4.01
C GLY A 127 2.13 9.79 -3.12
N GLU A 128 3.21 9.03 -2.92
CA GLU A 128 4.34 9.44 -2.07
C GLU A 128 5.63 9.56 -2.89
N ALA A 129 6.38 10.65 -2.69
CA ALA A 129 7.59 10.99 -3.46
C ALA A 129 8.87 11.06 -2.60
N GLY A 130 8.90 10.36 -1.46
CA GLY A 130 10.07 10.28 -0.59
C GLY A 130 10.33 11.56 0.20
N VAL A 131 9.71 11.68 1.38
CA VAL A 131 9.88 12.82 2.35
C VAL A 131 9.83 14.20 1.69
N VAL A 132 8.99 14.37 0.66
CA VAL A 132 8.68 15.67 0.06
C VAL A 132 7.31 16.08 0.56
N VAL A 133 7.22 17.19 1.27
CA VAL A 133 5.94 17.71 1.77
C VAL A 133 5.16 18.32 0.59
N PRO A 134 3.95 17.84 0.27
CA PRO A 134 3.13 18.42 -0.79
C PRO A 134 2.49 19.74 -0.34
N GLN A 135 1.75 20.40 -1.25
CA GLN A 135 0.87 21.50 -0.87
C GLN A 135 -0.29 21.00 0.00
N ASP A 136 -0.75 21.84 0.92
CA ASP A 136 -1.91 21.55 1.78
C ASP A 136 -3.13 21.12 0.95
N GLY A 137 -3.76 20.01 1.32
CA GLY A 137 -4.93 19.48 0.63
C GLY A 137 -4.63 18.74 -0.69
N TYR A 138 -3.36 18.56 -1.07
CA TYR A 138 -2.99 17.81 -2.27
C TYR A 138 -3.49 16.36 -2.22
N MET A 139 -3.25 15.65 -1.11
CA MET A 139 -3.63 14.24 -0.99
C MET A 139 -5.15 14.10 -0.92
N ARG A 140 -5.83 15.03 -0.25
CA ARG A 140 -7.30 15.11 -0.27
C ARG A 140 -7.85 15.27 -1.67
N SER A 141 -7.30 16.20 -2.44
CA SER A 141 -7.75 16.49 -3.80
C SER A 141 -7.43 15.31 -4.74
N ALA A 142 -6.25 14.71 -4.61
CA ALA A 142 -5.86 13.53 -5.35
C ALA A 142 -6.82 12.35 -5.10
N GLN A 143 -7.22 12.11 -3.85
CA GLN A 143 -8.21 11.07 -3.54
C GLN A 143 -9.54 11.33 -4.23
N GLN A 144 -10.06 12.56 -4.16
CA GLN A 144 -11.33 12.93 -4.81
C GLN A 144 -11.28 12.71 -6.32
N LEU A 145 -10.15 13.07 -6.95
CA LEU A 145 -9.90 12.84 -8.37
C LEU A 145 -9.85 11.36 -8.73
N LEU A 146 -9.15 10.55 -7.93
CA LEU A 146 -9.07 9.09 -8.13
C LEU A 146 -10.46 8.46 -8.01
N HIS A 147 -11.23 8.81 -6.99
CA HIS A 147 -12.58 8.29 -6.78
C HIS A 147 -13.54 8.68 -7.91
N LYS A 148 -13.46 9.92 -8.42
CA LYS A 148 -14.22 10.36 -9.60
C LYS A 148 -13.93 9.49 -10.84
N HIS A 149 -12.72 8.94 -10.95
CA HIS A 149 -12.29 8.07 -12.04
C HIS A 149 -12.33 6.57 -11.70
N ASN A 150 -13.00 6.21 -10.60
CA ASN A 150 -13.06 4.86 -10.06
C ASN A 150 -11.65 4.24 -9.97
N ALA A 151 -10.72 4.93 -9.31
CA ALA A 151 -9.35 4.49 -9.05
C ALA A 151 -9.04 4.64 -7.55
N LEU A 152 -8.05 3.89 -7.08
CA LEU A 152 -7.70 3.80 -5.67
C LEU A 152 -6.53 4.71 -5.30
N LEU A 153 -6.59 5.31 -4.12
CA LEU A 153 -5.43 5.92 -3.49
C LEU A 153 -4.69 4.89 -2.63
N ILE A 154 -3.41 4.69 -2.93
CA ILE A 154 -2.47 3.93 -2.08
C ILE A 154 -1.59 4.94 -1.33
N ALA A 155 -1.67 4.94 -0.01
CA ALA A 155 -0.76 5.71 0.84
C ALA A 155 0.36 4.80 1.35
N ASP A 156 1.60 5.07 0.89
CA ASP A 156 2.80 4.43 1.43
C ASP A 156 3.28 5.22 2.65
N GLU A 157 2.76 4.84 3.81
CA GLU A 157 3.07 5.45 5.11
C GLU A 157 4.16 4.67 5.86
N VAL A 158 4.94 3.84 5.14
CA VAL A 158 6.06 3.08 5.73
C VAL A 158 7.08 4.03 6.37
N GLN A 159 7.29 5.22 5.82
CA GLN A 159 8.21 6.23 6.38
C GLN A 159 7.51 7.34 7.16
N THR A 160 6.38 7.81 6.64
CA THR A 160 5.70 9.04 7.07
C THR A 160 4.67 8.81 8.17
N GLY A 161 4.18 7.58 8.32
CA GLY A 161 3.20 7.22 9.32
C GLY A 161 3.79 7.02 10.72
N LEU A 162 2.92 6.58 11.61
CA LEU A 162 3.23 6.20 13.00
C LEU A 162 3.90 7.33 13.77
N CYS A 163 3.20 8.46 13.89
CA CYS A 163 3.61 9.66 14.64
C CYS A 163 4.80 10.43 14.07
N ARG A 164 5.45 9.95 13.00
CA ARG A 164 6.67 10.57 12.45
C ARG A 164 6.47 12.04 12.06
N THR A 165 5.34 12.37 11.47
CA THR A 165 5.02 13.72 10.96
C THR A 165 4.23 14.57 11.96
N GLY A 166 4.06 14.11 13.21
CA GLY A 166 3.26 14.80 14.24
C GLY A 166 1.77 14.42 14.26
N ARG A 167 1.34 13.53 13.35
CA ARG A 167 0.02 12.86 13.35
C ARG A 167 0.21 11.36 13.32
N MET A 168 -0.84 10.59 13.66
CA MET A 168 -0.77 9.13 13.63
C MET A 168 -0.40 8.64 12.24
N LEU A 169 -1.06 9.17 11.21
CA LEU A 169 -0.70 9.02 9.80
C LEU A 169 -0.45 10.39 9.18
N ALA A 170 0.43 10.49 8.19
CA ALA A 170 0.63 11.74 7.46
C ALA A 170 -0.62 12.18 6.70
N CYS A 171 -1.41 11.23 6.20
CA CYS A 171 -2.69 11.50 5.55
C CYS A 171 -3.76 12.11 6.50
N ASP A 172 -3.58 12.03 7.82
CA ASP A 172 -4.44 12.71 8.79
C ASP A 172 -4.32 14.24 8.70
N TRP A 173 -3.19 14.78 8.22
CA TRP A 173 -3.04 16.22 7.96
C TRP A 173 -4.05 16.72 6.93
N ASP A 174 -4.32 15.90 5.92
CA ASP A 174 -5.31 16.15 4.89
C ASP A 174 -6.69 15.58 5.26
N GLY A 175 -6.85 14.97 6.44
CA GLY A 175 -8.10 14.43 6.96
C GLY A 175 -8.72 13.36 6.06
N ILE A 176 -7.89 12.55 5.40
CA ILE A 176 -8.34 11.49 4.50
C ILE A 176 -8.05 10.10 5.03
N LYS A 177 -8.82 9.13 4.54
CA LYS A 177 -8.55 7.70 4.75
C LYS A 177 -8.27 7.06 3.39
N PRO A 178 -7.02 6.67 3.09
CA PRO A 178 -6.66 6.09 1.78
C PRO A 178 -7.36 4.74 1.56
N ASP A 179 -7.54 4.34 0.30
CA ASP A 179 -8.21 3.07 -0.03
C ASP A 179 -7.36 1.85 0.37
N ILE A 180 -6.04 1.99 0.23
CA ILE A 180 -5.03 1.06 0.71
C ILE A 180 -3.97 1.83 1.50
N LEU A 181 -3.72 1.40 2.74
CA LEU A 181 -2.68 1.95 3.61
C LEU A 181 -1.55 0.94 3.76
N VAL A 182 -0.29 1.36 3.56
CA VAL A 182 0.90 0.54 3.77
C VAL A 182 1.69 1.09 4.95
N LEU A 183 1.98 0.23 5.93
CA LEU A 183 2.78 0.53 7.11
C LEU A 183 3.99 -0.39 7.20
N GLY A 184 5.04 0.06 7.89
CA GLY A 184 6.26 -0.70 8.14
C GLY A 184 7.19 0.07 9.07
N LYS A 185 8.51 -0.19 9.01
CA LYS A 185 9.56 0.51 9.78
C LYS A 185 9.21 0.67 11.28
N ALA A 186 8.65 1.83 11.65
CA ALA A 186 8.26 2.15 13.02
C ALA A 186 7.16 1.22 13.56
N LEU A 187 6.47 0.46 12.69
CA LEU A 187 5.43 -0.50 13.07
C LEU A 187 5.89 -1.52 14.11
N SER A 188 7.18 -1.83 14.15
CA SER A 188 7.78 -2.73 15.14
C SER A 188 8.73 -2.04 16.12
N GLY A 189 8.75 -0.70 16.13
CA GLY A 189 9.75 0.07 16.88
C GLY A 189 11.19 -0.15 16.39
N GLY A 190 11.39 -0.73 15.20
CA GLY A 190 12.71 -1.09 14.67
C GLY A 190 13.29 -2.40 15.22
N VAL A 191 12.52 -3.18 15.99
CA VAL A 191 12.98 -4.41 16.64
C VAL A 191 12.87 -5.63 15.74
N TYR A 192 11.85 -5.68 14.87
CA TYR A 192 11.55 -6.83 14.02
C TYR A 192 11.04 -6.40 12.64
N PRO A 193 11.36 -7.09 11.54
CA PRO A 193 10.78 -6.76 10.24
C PRO A 193 9.27 -7.07 10.24
N VAL A 194 8.46 -6.02 10.20
CA VAL A 194 7.01 -6.10 10.07
C VAL A 194 6.53 -5.01 9.13
N SER A 195 5.60 -5.37 8.25
CA SER A 195 4.78 -4.43 7.49
C SER A 195 3.31 -4.86 7.53
N ALA A 196 2.42 -3.92 7.24
CA ALA A 196 0.99 -4.15 7.24
C ALA A 196 0.35 -3.43 6.06
N VAL A 197 -0.53 -4.12 5.34
CA VAL A 197 -1.35 -3.52 4.28
C VAL A 197 -2.79 -3.55 4.73
N LEU A 198 -3.41 -2.40 4.91
CA LEU A 198 -4.79 -2.27 5.36
C LEU A 198 -5.68 -1.79 4.22
N ALA A 199 -6.86 -2.38 4.08
CA ALA A 199 -7.83 -2.01 3.06
C ALA A 199 -9.25 -2.41 3.49
N ARG A 200 -10.24 -1.85 2.78
CA ARG A 200 -11.66 -2.26 2.91
C ARG A 200 -11.93 -3.62 2.27
N ASP A 201 -13.03 -4.26 2.66
CA ASP A 201 -13.38 -5.62 2.24
C ASP A 201 -13.46 -5.78 0.72
N GLU A 202 -14.05 -4.82 0.00
CA GLU A 202 -14.17 -4.88 -1.46
C GLU A 202 -12.82 -4.88 -2.22
N ILE A 203 -11.74 -4.45 -1.57
CA ILE A 203 -10.38 -4.50 -2.12
C ILE A 203 -9.66 -5.75 -1.62
N MET A 204 -9.67 -5.95 -0.30
CA MET A 204 -8.89 -7.00 0.34
C MET A 204 -9.35 -8.41 -0.04
N LEU A 205 -10.66 -8.61 -0.17
CA LEU A 205 -11.26 -9.91 -0.49
C LEU A 205 -11.15 -10.30 -1.98
N THR A 206 -10.56 -9.44 -2.82
CA THR A 206 -10.28 -9.81 -4.22
C THR A 206 -9.13 -10.82 -4.34
N ILE A 207 -8.29 -10.92 -3.30
CA ILE A 207 -7.28 -11.97 -3.16
C ILE A 207 -7.88 -13.10 -2.32
N GLY A 208 -8.11 -14.25 -2.95
CA GLY A 208 -8.58 -15.46 -2.28
C GLY A 208 -7.47 -16.27 -1.63
N ARG A 209 -7.86 -17.34 -0.90
CA ARG A 209 -6.93 -18.27 -0.25
C ARG A 209 -5.92 -18.83 -1.26
N GLY A 210 -4.63 -18.80 -0.90
CA GLY A 210 -3.55 -19.34 -1.72
C GLY A 210 -3.08 -18.45 -2.90
N GLN A 211 -3.73 -17.30 -3.15
CA GLN A 211 -3.36 -16.38 -4.25
C GLN A 211 -2.30 -15.35 -3.83
N HIS A 212 -2.09 -15.19 -2.53
CA HIS A 212 -1.02 -14.40 -1.92
C HIS A 212 -0.59 -15.10 -0.63
N GLY A 213 0.66 -14.92 -0.23
CA GLY A 213 1.16 -15.47 1.02
C GLY A 213 2.59 -15.04 1.31
N SER A 214 3.00 -15.23 2.55
CA SER A 214 4.36 -15.02 3.03
C SER A 214 4.64 -16.07 4.10
N THR A 215 5.85 -16.63 4.10
CA THR A 215 6.28 -17.62 5.11
C THR A 215 6.28 -17.02 6.52
N TYR A 216 6.71 -15.75 6.64
CA TYR A 216 6.89 -15.07 7.92
C TYR A 216 5.85 -13.96 8.16
N GLY A 217 5.06 -13.60 7.15
CA GLY A 217 4.01 -12.59 7.29
C GLY A 217 2.97 -13.05 8.31
N GLY A 218 2.71 -12.21 9.30
CA GLY A 218 1.74 -12.52 10.36
C GLY A 218 2.23 -13.53 11.41
N ASN A 219 3.53 -13.83 11.48
CA ASN A 219 4.04 -14.73 12.51
C ASN A 219 3.76 -14.17 13.94
N PRO A 220 3.55 -15.03 14.96
CA PRO A 220 3.16 -14.60 16.30
C PRO A 220 4.13 -13.62 16.98
N VAL A 221 5.45 -13.72 16.71
CA VAL A 221 6.45 -12.81 17.28
C VAL A 221 6.29 -11.42 16.67
N ALA A 222 6.19 -11.33 15.34
CA ALA A 222 5.92 -10.08 14.64
C ALA A 222 4.62 -9.42 15.12
N ALA A 223 3.54 -10.19 15.28
CA ALA A 223 2.25 -9.70 15.75
C ALA A 223 2.35 -9.05 17.15
N ARG A 224 3.00 -9.71 18.11
CA ARG A 224 3.16 -9.18 19.48
C ARG A 224 4.09 -7.97 19.53
N VAL A 225 5.19 -7.99 18.77
CA VAL A 225 6.13 -6.85 18.70
C VAL A 225 5.44 -5.63 18.10
N ALA A 226 4.69 -5.81 17.00
CA ALA A 226 4.00 -4.71 16.35
C ALA A 226 2.89 -4.14 17.24
N GLN A 227 2.10 -5.00 17.88
CA GLN A 227 1.08 -4.56 18.83
C GLN A 227 1.68 -3.77 20.00
N ALA A 228 2.80 -4.23 20.57
CA ALA A 228 3.49 -3.53 21.66
C ALA A 228 4.09 -2.19 21.22
N ALA A 229 4.63 -2.09 20.00
CA ALA A 229 5.19 -0.85 19.47
C ALA A 229 4.13 0.23 19.15
N LEU A 230 2.88 -0.19 18.92
CA LEU A 230 1.74 0.70 18.66
C LEU A 230 1.03 1.17 19.94
N GLN A 231 1.42 0.71 21.13
CA GLN A 231 0.87 1.13 22.42
C GLN A 231 1.61 2.36 22.96
#